data_AF-A0A2D5QSB9-F1
#
_entry.id   AF-A0A2D5QSB9-F1
#
_cell.length_a   1.000
_cell.length_b   1.000
_cell.length_c   1.000
_cell.angle_alpha   90.00
_cell.angle_beta   90.00
_cell.angle_gamma   90.00
#
_symmetry.space_group_name_H-M   'P 1'
#
loop_
_entity.id
_entity.type
_entity.pdbx_description
1 polymer ?
#
loop_
_entity_poly.entity_id
_entity_poly.type
_entity_poly.pdbx_seq_one_letter_code
_entity_poly.pdbx_strand_id
1 'polypeptide(L)'
;MSLQKIYSENLKRTLMLVLAFVFSACTGQIPDPEDELNSQTEQESQQSTETSENTETTETTEATEATETTETTETTETTETTETTETTEMTRPDDSSEVIEDTESDEISESEVHLDQLERESLDDEEGEVVQLFEPEAVPVLERPRRRLNLDQLDRAIKQVSGGLIWSERRNNNDINLFESLASTLGKPDFIQQTNEDLSPSSLFMKFLDDAARQVCGKRIDIDLEAIANLQTDVDTLAVSLWGPLTPEENDQATPELISQQIRVLVLRFHSHTLPEGESPRLAYWRWLFETASLVDHNPISGWRALCIGLITHPDFYSY
;
A
#
# COMPACT_ATOMS: atom_id res chain seq x y z
N MET A 1 -15.57 25.35 -32.39
CA MET A 1 -15.41 25.63 -30.95
C MET A 1 -16.80 25.58 -30.33
N SER A 2 -17.09 24.54 -29.55
CA SER A 2 -18.47 24.19 -29.13
C SER A 2 -19.05 25.21 -28.14
N LEU A 3 -20.29 25.64 -28.36
CA LEU A 3 -21.04 26.56 -27.48
C LEU A 3 -21.08 26.07 -26.01
N GLN A 4 -20.97 24.76 -25.77
CA GLN A 4 -20.87 24.21 -24.41
C GLN A 4 -19.63 24.68 -23.66
N LYS A 5 -18.50 24.88 -24.34
CA LYS A 5 -17.24 25.30 -23.71
C LYS A 5 -17.28 26.77 -23.27
N ILE A 6 -17.99 27.61 -24.04
CA ILE A 6 -18.23 29.01 -23.69
C ILE A 6 -19.19 29.13 -22.50
N TYR A 7 -20.20 28.25 -22.44
CA TYR A 7 -21.17 28.27 -21.35
C TYR A 7 -20.55 27.81 -20.02
N SER A 8 -19.70 26.78 -20.03
CA SER A 8 -19.02 26.30 -18.81
C SER A 8 -18.02 27.31 -18.24
N GLU A 9 -17.28 28.01 -19.11
CA GLU A 9 -16.34 29.06 -18.71
C GLU A 9 -17.05 30.27 -18.06
N ASN A 10 -18.14 30.73 -18.67
CA ASN A 10 -18.92 31.84 -18.13
C ASN A 10 -19.63 31.46 -16.81
N LEU A 11 -20.12 30.23 -16.68
CA LEU A 11 -20.74 29.76 -15.45
C LEU A 11 -19.73 29.66 -14.30
N LYS A 12 -18.52 29.15 -14.56
CA LYS A 12 -17.42 29.10 -13.56
C LYS A 12 -16.99 30.49 -13.10
N ARG A 13 -16.84 31.46 -14.02
CA ARG A 13 -16.51 32.85 -13.66
C ARG A 13 -17.59 33.51 -12.80
N THR A 14 -18.86 33.27 -13.13
CA THR A 14 -19.99 33.86 -12.38
C THR A 14 -20.09 33.25 -10.98
N LEU A 15 -19.89 31.92 -10.85
CA LEU A 15 -19.89 31.24 -9.56
C LEU A 15 -18.74 31.72 -8.65
N MET A 16 -17.53 31.90 -9.20
CA MET A 16 -16.38 32.44 -8.46
C MET A 16 -16.63 33.86 -7.94
N LEU A 17 -17.23 34.73 -8.75
CA LEU A 17 -17.55 36.10 -8.31
C LEU A 17 -18.59 36.12 -7.19
N VAL A 18 -19.59 35.25 -7.25
CA VAL A 18 -20.61 35.13 -6.20
C VAL A 18 -20.00 34.58 -4.91
N LEU A 19 -19.15 33.55 -4.98
CA LEU A 19 -18.45 32.99 -3.82
C LEU A 19 -17.51 34.02 -3.17
N ALA A 20 -16.79 34.81 -3.95
CA ALA A 20 -15.93 35.88 -3.44
C ALA A 20 -16.75 36.98 -2.72
N PHE A 21 -17.91 37.36 -3.27
CA PHE A 21 -18.80 38.33 -2.63
C PHE A 21 -19.39 37.79 -1.31
N VAL A 22 -19.76 36.51 -1.26
CA VAL A 22 -20.29 35.89 -0.03
C VAL A 22 -19.19 35.77 1.04
N PHE A 23 -17.97 35.38 0.66
CA PHE A 23 -16.84 35.34 1.60
C PHE A 23 -16.50 36.73 2.15
N SER A 24 -16.52 37.76 1.29
CA SER A 24 -16.27 39.14 1.71
C SER A 24 -17.35 39.70 2.65
N ALA A 25 -18.58 39.17 2.60
CA ALA A 25 -19.66 39.60 3.49
C ALA A 25 -19.62 38.89 4.87
N CYS A 26 -18.96 37.74 4.97
CA CYS A 26 -18.88 36.96 6.21
C CYS A 26 -17.67 37.30 7.09
N THR A 27 -16.63 37.96 6.57
CA THR A 27 -15.44 38.29 7.38
C THR A 27 -15.58 39.54 8.23
N GLY A 28 -16.65 40.34 8.08
CA GLY A 28 -17.01 41.39 9.04
C GLY A 28 -15.92 42.43 9.35
N GLN A 29 -14.87 42.52 8.51
CA GLN A 29 -13.74 43.39 8.73
C GLN A 29 -13.90 44.62 7.84
N ILE A 30 -14.53 45.64 8.42
CA ILE A 30 -14.56 47.01 7.88
C ILE A 30 -13.13 47.55 8.06
N PRO A 31 -12.34 47.79 6.99
CA PRO A 31 -11.08 48.49 7.13
C PRO A 31 -11.38 49.97 7.45
N ASP A 32 -10.90 50.42 8.61
CA ASP A 32 -10.90 51.84 8.98
C ASP A 32 -10.02 52.63 7.99
N PRO A 33 -10.52 53.73 7.39
CA PRO A 33 -9.75 54.53 6.45
C PRO A 33 -8.99 55.66 7.15
N GLU A 34 -8.18 55.39 8.17
CA GLU A 34 -7.30 56.40 8.78
C GLU A 34 -6.01 55.76 9.29
N ASP A 35 -5.00 55.65 8.42
CA ASP A 35 -3.55 55.83 8.74
C ASP A 35 -2.68 55.27 7.60
N GLU A 36 -2.60 56.00 6.49
CA GLU A 36 -1.50 55.80 5.55
C GLU A 36 -1.09 57.13 4.93
N LEU A 37 -0.51 57.99 5.77
CA LEU A 37 0.20 59.18 5.34
C LEU A 37 1.57 59.24 6.02
N ASN A 38 2.48 58.33 5.69
CA ASN A 38 3.90 58.68 5.66
C ASN A 38 4.76 57.65 4.92
N SER A 39 5.80 58.16 4.27
CA SER A 39 6.95 57.42 3.72
C SER A 39 6.91 56.97 2.25
N GLN A 40 6.72 57.95 1.35
CA GLN A 40 7.43 57.97 0.07
C GLN A 40 8.44 59.11 0.07
N THR A 41 9.72 58.83 0.26
CA THR A 41 10.82 59.67 -0.25
C THR A 41 12.09 58.81 -0.35
N GLU A 42 12.85 59.02 -1.43
CA GLU A 42 14.19 58.46 -1.74
C GLU A 42 14.15 57.05 -2.35
N GLN A 43 14.72 56.74 -3.52
CA GLN A 43 15.72 57.41 -4.34
C GLN A 43 15.69 56.81 -5.76
N GLU A 44 15.59 57.66 -6.78
CA GLU A 44 16.07 57.35 -8.13
C GLU A 44 17.60 57.55 -8.20
N SER A 45 18.20 56.91 -9.21
CA SER A 45 19.56 57.12 -9.76
C SER A 45 20.57 56.03 -9.38
N GLN A 46 20.89 55.12 -10.31
CA GLN A 46 21.94 55.37 -11.30
C GLN A 46 22.01 54.25 -12.34
N GLN A 47 22.07 54.70 -13.58
CA GLN A 47 22.39 53.99 -14.81
C GLN A 47 23.91 53.97 -14.98
N SER A 48 24.50 52.82 -15.35
CA SER A 48 25.52 52.64 -16.42
C SER A 48 26.56 51.54 -16.15
N THR A 49 26.63 50.64 -17.14
CA THR A 49 27.81 50.13 -17.87
C THR A 49 28.89 49.22 -17.25
N GLU A 50 29.18 48.20 -18.08
CA GLU A 50 30.48 47.59 -18.42
C GLU A 50 30.98 46.35 -17.67
N THR A 51 30.89 45.22 -18.40
CA THR A 51 31.99 44.33 -18.82
C THR A 51 33.29 44.34 -18.02
N SER A 52 33.69 43.19 -17.47
CA SER A 52 35.08 42.73 -17.52
C SER A 52 35.20 41.24 -17.21
N GLU A 53 36.08 40.60 -17.98
CA GLU A 53 36.47 39.20 -17.96
C GLU A 53 37.35 38.82 -16.75
N ASN A 54 37.46 37.50 -16.57
CA ASN A 54 38.71 36.74 -16.36
C ASN A 54 39.38 36.60 -14.97
N THR A 55 39.59 35.31 -14.62
CA THR A 55 40.70 34.69 -13.84
C THR A 55 40.70 34.99 -12.32
N GLU A 56 41.10 34.13 -11.37
CA GLU A 56 42.04 33.00 -11.28
C GLU A 56 41.63 31.97 -10.20
N THR A 57 42.25 30.81 -10.38
CA THR A 57 42.45 29.63 -9.52
C THR A 57 43.11 29.89 -8.15
N THR A 58 42.78 29.07 -7.14
CA THR A 58 43.65 28.60 -6.02
C THR A 58 42.88 27.46 -5.30
N GLU A 59 43.27 26.17 -5.27
CA GLU A 59 44.40 25.51 -4.58
C GLU A 59 44.61 26.06 -3.14
N THR A 60 44.75 25.30 -2.04
CA THR A 60 45.20 23.91 -1.76
C THR A 60 44.89 23.56 -0.27
N THR A 61 44.84 22.26 0.07
CA THR A 61 45.24 21.54 1.34
C THR A 61 44.92 22.13 2.74
N GLU A 62 44.55 21.37 3.78
CA GLU A 62 45.34 20.30 4.42
C GLU A 62 44.48 19.27 5.20
N ALA A 63 45.05 18.08 5.31
CA ALA A 63 44.68 17.01 6.21
C ALA A 63 44.97 17.39 7.69
N THR A 64 44.24 16.79 8.63
CA THR A 64 44.75 16.65 10.00
C THR A 64 44.28 15.34 10.61
N GLU A 65 45.20 14.77 11.38
CA GLU A 65 45.34 13.38 11.76
C GLU A 65 44.43 12.91 12.89
N ALA A 66 44.49 11.59 13.07
CA ALA A 66 43.88 10.77 14.10
C ALA A 66 44.17 11.19 15.55
N THR A 67 43.24 10.85 16.44
CA THR A 67 43.58 10.49 17.82
C THR A 67 42.71 9.32 18.26
N GLU A 68 43.36 8.20 18.56
CA GLU A 68 42.83 7.10 19.35
C GLU A 68 42.63 7.56 20.80
N THR A 69 41.55 7.14 21.47
CA THR A 69 41.68 6.65 22.85
C THR A 69 40.51 5.76 23.25
N THR A 70 40.92 4.58 23.69
CA THR A 70 40.23 3.49 24.39
C THR A 70 39.50 3.96 25.65
N GLU A 71 38.27 3.50 25.87
CA GLU A 71 37.82 3.14 27.22
C GLU A 71 37.00 1.83 27.15
N THR A 72 37.63 0.80 27.68
CA THR A 72 37.07 -0.48 28.07
C THR A 72 36.33 -0.26 29.39
N THR A 73 35.03 -0.47 29.44
CA THR A 73 34.30 -0.59 30.70
C THR A 73 33.73 -1.99 30.78
N GLU A 74 34.45 -2.86 31.48
CA GLU A 74 33.89 -4.05 32.09
C GLU A 74 32.91 -3.62 33.17
N THR A 75 31.66 -4.05 33.08
CA THR A 75 30.78 -4.10 34.25
C THR A 75 30.27 -5.51 34.43
N THR A 76 30.72 -6.09 35.52
CA THR A 76 30.45 -7.40 36.07
C THR A 76 28.97 -7.61 36.43
N GLU A 77 28.54 -8.86 36.23
CA GLU A 77 27.39 -9.61 36.74
C GLU A 77 26.49 -8.98 37.82
N THR A 78 25.17 -9.12 37.67
CA THR A 78 24.34 -9.67 38.76
C THR A 78 23.14 -10.45 38.19
N THR A 79 23.15 -11.74 38.49
CA THR A 79 22.10 -12.73 38.36
C THR A 79 20.92 -12.38 39.26
N GLU A 80 19.68 -12.33 38.74
CA GLU A 80 18.50 -12.72 39.51
C GLU A 80 17.53 -13.50 38.64
N THR A 81 17.54 -14.80 38.86
CA THR A 81 16.55 -15.77 38.42
C THR A 81 15.35 -15.65 39.34
N THR A 82 14.19 -15.23 38.84
CA THR A 82 12.93 -15.34 39.60
C THR A 82 12.08 -16.43 38.97
N GLU A 83 12.23 -17.64 39.47
CA GLU A 83 11.25 -18.71 39.29
C GLU A 83 9.94 -18.27 39.98
N THR A 84 8.85 -18.20 39.22
CA THR A 84 7.50 -18.17 39.81
C THR A 84 6.84 -19.48 39.47
N THR A 85 7.00 -20.45 40.38
CA THR A 85 6.24 -21.69 40.40
C THR A 85 5.10 -21.48 41.39
N GLU A 86 3.86 -21.42 40.92
CA GLU A 86 2.70 -21.67 41.77
C GLU A 86 1.90 -22.85 41.19
N THR A 87 2.00 -23.95 41.92
CA THR A 87 1.22 -25.17 41.77
C THR A 87 0.10 -25.14 42.83
N THR A 88 -1.04 -25.72 42.47
CA THR A 88 -2.11 -26.26 43.35
C THR A 88 -3.17 -25.28 43.82
N GLU A 89 -4.42 -25.41 43.34
CA GLU A 89 -5.39 -26.27 44.02
C GLU A 89 -6.63 -26.62 43.17
N MET A 90 -7.08 -27.83 43.45
CA MET A 90 -8.20 -28.55 42.87
C MET A 90 -9.47 -28.15 43.61
N THR A 91 -10.52 -27.69 42.92
CA THR A 91 -11.89 -27.79 43.49
C THR A 91 -12.93 -27.89 42.38
N ARG A 92 -13.66 -29.01 42.41
CA ARG A 92 -14.90 -29.33 41.68
C ARG A 92 -16.10 -28.93 42.56
N PRO A 93 -17.18 -28.39 41.98
CA PRO A 93 -18.49 -29.07 42.05
C PRO A 93 -19.17 -29.11 40.66
N ASP A 94 -19.78 -30.23 40.27
CA ASP A 94 -21.25 -30.49 40.29
C ASP A 94 -22.04 -29.47 39.46
N ASP A 95 -22.48 -29.85 38.25
CA ASP A 95 -23.76 -30.54 37.97
C ASP A 95 -24.96 -29.58 38.07
N SER A 96 -25.40 -29.08 36.91
CA SER A 96 -26.80 -28.69 36.70
C SER A 96 -27.09 -28.47 35.21
N SER A 97 -27.94 -29.36 34.67
CA SER A 97 -29.11 -29.10 33.78
C SER A 97 -28.94 -28.15 32.58
N GLU A 98 -29.00 -28.68 31.36
CA GLU A 98 -30.21 -28.68 30.49
C GLU A 98 -30.77 -27.29 30.16
N VAL A 99 -30.65 -26.87 28.90
CA VAL A 99 -31.74 -26.62 27.92
C VAL A 99 -31.05 -26.05 26.67
N ILE A 100 -30.97 -26.83 25.58
CA ILE A 100 -30.74 -26.28 24.24
C ILE A 100 -32.04 -26.56 23.49
N GLU A 101 -32.78 -25.48 23.20
CA GLU A 101 -33.93 -25.52 22.30
C GLU A 101 -33.45 -25.80 20.88
N ASP A 102 -33.96 -26.90 20.32
CA ASP A 102 -33.97 -27.17 18.90
C ASP A 102 -34.69 -26.03 18.16
N THR A 103 -34.01 -25.40 17.21
CA THR A 103 -34.65 -24.54 16.21
C THR A 103 -34.58 -25.24 14.86
N GLU A 104 -35.78 -25.54 14.35
CA GLU A 104 -36.08 -26.26 13.12
C GLU A 104 -35.51 -25.60 11.86
N SER A 105 -34.86 -26.42 11.05
CA SER A 105 -35.20 -26.73 9.65
C SER A 105 -35.87 -25.64 8.80
N ASP A 106 -35.10 -25.01 7.91
CA ASP A 106 -35.63 -24.39 6.69
C ASP A 106 -35.12 -25.16 5.46
N GLU A 107 -36.07 -25.65 4.66
CA GLU A 107 -35.87 -26.50 3.50
C GLU A 107 -35.31 -25.71 2.31
N ILE A 108 -34.22 -26.22 1.72
CA ILE A 108 -33.75 -25.79 0.40
C ILE A 108 -34.32 -26.76 -0.65
N SER A 109 -35.23 -26.22 -1.45
CA SER A 109 -35.80 -26.81 -2.66
C SER A 109 -34.71 -27.11 -3.70
N GLU A 110 -34.46 -28.40 -3.94
CA GLU A 110 -33.69 -28.88 -5.10
C GLU A 110 -34.59 -28.88 -6.33
N SER A 111 -34.21 -28.11 -7.34
CA SER A 111 -34.85 -28.15 -8.66
C SER A 111 -34.09 -29.14 -9.55
N GLU A 112 -34.71 -30.29 -9.82
CA GLU A 112 -34.24 -31.26 -10.78
C GLU A 112 -34.26 -30.67 -12.20
N VAL A 113 -33.09 -30.58 -12.83
CA VAL A 113 -32.98 -30.31 -14.26
C VAL A 113 -33.09 -31.64 -15.01
N HIS A 114 -34.25 -31.83 -15.62
CA HIS A 114 -34.56 -32.94 -16.53
C HIS A 114 -33.77 -32.79 -17.83
N LEU A 115 -32.67 -33.53 -17.96
CA LEU A 115 -31.86 -33.58 -19.18
C LEU A 115 -32.36 -34.75 -20.05
N ASP A 116 -33.31 -34.44 -20.92
CA ASP A 116 -33.86 -35.36 -21.90
C ASP A 116 -32.82 -35.81 -22.94
N GLN A 117 -32.68 -37.13 -23.04
CA GLN A 117 -32.59 -37.93 -24.25
C GLN A 117 -31.84 -37.32 -25.45
N LEU A 118 -30.54 -37.61 -25.53
CA LEU A 118 -29.86 -37.75 -26.81
C LEU A 118 -29.81 -39.24 -27.16
N GLU A 119 -30.56 -39.60 -28.20
CA GLU A 119 -30.59 -40.90 -28.85
C GLU A 119 -29.17 -41.28 -29.31
N ARG A 120 -28.57 -42.24 -28.61
CA ARG A 120 -27.29 -42.83 -28.96
C ARG A 120 -27.55 -43.93 -29.99
N GLU A 121 -27.31 -43.60 -31.25
CA GLU A 121 -27.28 -44.56 -32.36
C GLU A 121 -26.31 -45.71 -32.03
N SER A 122 -26.82 -46.94 -32.14
CA SER A 122 -26.09 -48.18 -31.95
C SER A 122 -25.13 -48.39 -33.13
N LEU A 123 -23.85 -48.13 -32.92
CA LEU A 123 -22.77 -48.54 -33.80
C LEU A 123 -22.33 -49.95 -33.43
N ASP A 124 -22.38 -50.84 -34.42
CA ASP A 124 -22.10 -52.26 -34.34
C ASP A 124 -20.72 -52.57 -33.74
N ASP A 125 -20.73 -53.54 -32.81
CA ASP A 125 -19.59 -54.07 -32.07
C ASP A 125 -18.61 -54.82 -32.99
N GLU A 126 -17.56 -54.14 -33.47
CA GLU A 126 -16.29 -54.82 -33.78
C GLU A 126 -15.51 -54.98 -32.47
N GLU A 127 -15.29 -56.24 -32.04
CA GLU A 127 -14.52 -56.61 -30.86
C GLU A 127 -13.04 -56.20 -31.00
N GLY A 128 -12.78 -54.91 -30.78
CA GLY A 128 -11.44 -54.37 -30.60
C GLY A 128 -10.90 -54.80 -29.24
N GLU A 129 -9.71 -55.40 -29.25
CA GLU A 129 -8.93 -55.74 -28.07
C GLU A 129 -8.82 -54.51 -27.14
N VAL A 130 -9.53 -54.57 -26.01
CA VAL A 130 -9.53 -53.51 -25.00
C VAL A 130 -8.16 -53.47 -24.36
N VAL A 131 -7.26 -52.68 -24.95
CA VAL A 131 -5.99 -52.33 -24.32
C VAL A 131 -6.33 -51.53 -23.08
N GLN A 132 -6.26 -52.18 -21.92
CA GLN A 132 -6.30 -51.50 -20.62
C GLN A 132 -5.07 -50.58 -20.56
N LEU A 133 -5.26 -49.35 -20.99
CA LEU A 133 -4.35 -48.25 -20.72
C LEU A 133 -4.38 -48.05 -19.20
N PHE A 134 -3.43 -48.67 -18.52
CA PHE A 134 -3.17 -48.38 -17.12
C PHE A 134 -2.90 -46.88 -17.01
N GLU A 135 -3.77 -46.18 -16.28
CA GLU A 135 -3.55 -44.80 -15.93
C GLU A 135 -2.19 -44.73 -15.22
N PRO A 136 -1.22 -43.97 -15.75
CA PRO A 136 0.12 -43.95 -15.21
C PRO A 136 0.05 -43.53 -13.74
N GLU A 137 0.76 -44.26 -12.88
CA GLU A 137 0.86 -43.96 -11.45
C GLU A 137 1.24 -42.48 -11.30
N ALA A 138 0.32 -41.69 -10.71
CA ALA A 138 0.51 -40.26 -10.58
C ALA A 138 1.76 -40.00 -9.76
N VAL A 139 2.83 -39.55 -10.43
CA VAL A 139 4.07 -39.19 -9.77
C VAL A 139 3.72 -38.09 -8.77
N PRO A 140 3.97 -38.28 -7.45
CA PRO A 140 3.64 -37.27 -6.46
C PRO A 140 4.38 -36.00 -6.85
N VAL A 141 3.62 -34.93 -7.11
CA VAL A 141 4.19 -33.62 -7.40
C VAL A 141 4.95 -33.20 -6.13
N LEU A 142 6.28 -33.20 -6.21
CA LEU A 142 7.13 -32.68 -5.15
C LEU A 142 6.95 -31.16 -5.12
N GLU A 143 5.90 -30.71 -4.46
CA GLU A 143 5.70 -29.28 -4.20
C GLU A 143 6.76 -28.84 -3.21
N ARG A 144 7.67 -27.99 -3.67
CA ARG A 144 8.59 -27.32 -2.76
C ARG A 144 7.75 -26.45 -1.84
N PRO A 145 7.95 -26.52 -0.51
CA PRO A 145 7.23 -25.65 0.40
C PRO A 145 7.56 -24.19 0.04
N ARG A 146 6.53 -23.35 -0.08
CA ARG A 146 6.71 -21.92 -0.33
C ARG A 146 7.59 -21.31 0.75
N ARG A 147 8.56 -20.49 0.35
CA ARG A 147 9.47 -19.79 1.26
C ARG A 147 9.25 -18.29 1.14
N ARG A 148 9.34 -17.56 2.25
CA ARG A 148 9.32 -16.10 2.19
C ARG A 148 10.64 -15.57 1.63
N LEU A 149 10.60 -14.37 1.06
CA LEU A 149 11.76 -13.55 0.76
C LEU A 149 12.55 -13.28 2.05
N ASN A 150 13.88 -13.22 1.94
CA ASN A 150 14.69 -12.69 3.03
C ASN A 150 14.37 -11.20 3.26
N LEU A 151 14.69 -10.68 4.45
CA LEU A 151 14.31 -9.30 4.79
C LEU A 151 14.89 -8.25 3.84
N ASP A 152 16.12 -8.44 3.37
CA ASP A 152 16.75 -7.50 2.44
C ASP A 152 16.07 -7.52 1.06
N GLN A 153 15.59 -8.68 0.62
CA GLN A 153 14.77 -8.82 -0.59
C GLN A 153 13.41 -8.18 -0.40
N LEU A 154 12.76 -8.39 0.74
CA LEU A 154 11.44 -7.84 1.05
C LEU A 154 11.49 -6.30 1.13
N ASP A 155 12.48 -5.73 1.81
CA ASP A 155 12.67 -4.27 1.89
C ASP A 155 12.86 -3.66 0.50
N ARG A 156 13.74 -4.25 -0.32
CA ARG A 156 13.92 -3.81 -1.72
C ARG A 156 12.66 -3.96 -2.55
N ALA A 157 11.89 -5.04 -2.37
CA ALA A 157 10.64 -5.26 -3.09
C ALA A 157 9.61 -4.17 -2.72
N ILE A 158 9.40 -3.92 -1.43
CA ILE A 158 8.50 -2.87 -0.93
C ILE A 158 8.93 -1.50 -1.45
N LYS A 159 10.23 -1.18 -1.38
CA LYS A 159 10.78 0.07 -1.90
C LYS A 159 10.53 0.22 -3.41
N GLN A 160 10.72 -0.83 -4.19
CA GLN A 160 10.50 -0.81 -5.63
C GLN A 160 9.01 -0.57 -5.97
N VAL A 161 8.11 -1.33 -5.36
CA VAL A 161 6.67 -1.26 -5.69
C VAL A 161 6.01 0.01 -5.16
N SER A 162 6.48 0.56 -4.05
CA SER A 162 5.97 1.82 -3.48
C SER A 162 6.56 3.09 -4.11
N GLY A 163 7.53 2.95 -5.02
CA GLY A 163 8.19 4.09 -5.67
C GLY A 163 9.19 4.80 -4.76
N GLY A 164 9.94 4.03 -3.97
CA GLY A 164 11.07 4.50 -3.16
C GLY A 164 10.79 4.61 -1.66
N LEU A 165 9.57 4.32 -1.21
CA LEU A 165 9.22 4.43 0.20
C LEU A 165 9.79 3.27 1.00
N ILE A 166 10.26 3.60 2.20
CA ILE A 166 10.78 2.65 3.17
C ILE A 166 9.85 2.61 4.38
N TRP A 167 9.79 1.44 5.02
CA TRP A 167 9.13 1.31 6.31
C TRP A 167 10.03 1.94 7.37
N SER A 168 9.64 3.10 7.87
CA SER A 168 10.49 3.95 8.71
C SER A 168 9.75 4.66 9.81
N GLU A 169 10.42 4.87 10.94
CA GLU A 169 9.91 5.66 12.06
C GLU A 169 10.81 6.88 12.29
N ARG A 170 10.20 8.05 12.51
CA ARG A 170 10.93 9.27 12.82
C ARG A 170 11.34 9.26 14.29
N ARG A 171 12.63 9.14 14.59
CA ARG A 171 13.19 9.30 15.94
C ARG A 171 14.29 10.35 15.91
N ASN A 172 14.23 11.32 16.82
CA ASN A 172 15.22 12.41 16.90
C ASN A 172 15.44 13.14 15.56
N ASN A 173 14.34 13.40 14.82
CA ASN A 173 14.37 14.06 13.51
C ASN A 173 15.03 13.26 12.37
N ASN A 174 15.36 11.99 12.60
CA ASN A 174 15.92 11.07 11.60
C ASN A 174 14.92 9.94 11.33
N ASP A 175 14.80 9.55 10.06
CA ASP A 175 14.00 8.38 9.67
C ASP A 175 14.86 7.12 9.82
N ILE A 176 14.43 6.22 10.71
CA ILE A 176 15.11 4.95 10.96
C ILE A 176 14.40 3.84 10.18
N ASN A 177 15.15 3.06 9.41
CA ASN A 177 14.61 1.90 8.70
C ASN A 177 14.20 0.80 9.70
N LEU A 178 12.91 0.48 9.74
CA LEU A 178 12.37 -0.48 10.68
C LEU A 178 12.76 -1.92 10.34
N PHE A 179 12.99 -2.25 9.06
CA PHE A 179 13.53 -3.57 8.68
C PHE A 179 14.92 -3.82 9.24
N GLU A 180 15.77 -2.78 9.28
CA GLU A 180 17.11 -2.87 9.86
C GLU A 180 17.06 -2.90 11.38
N SER A 181 16.28 -2.01 12.00
CA SER A 181 16.21 -1.91 13.46
C SER A 181 15.56 -3.13 14.13
N LEU A 182 14.68 -3.84 13.41
CA LEU A 182 13.96 -5.03 13.89
C LEU A 182 14.48 -6.33 13.27
N ALA A 183 15.63 -6.28 12.58
CA ALA A 183 16.16 -7.41 11.82
C ALA A 183 16.35 -8.69 12.66
N SER A 184 16.86 -8.55 13.89
CA SER A 184 17.06 -9.68 14.81
C SER A 184 15.73 -10.37 15.18
N THR A 185 14.70 -9.58 15.51
CA THR A 185 13.35 -10.06 15.84
C THR A 185 12.66 -10.69 14.63
N LEU A 186 12.99 -10.23 13.42
CA LEU A 186 12.47 -10.74 12.15
C LEU A 186 13.24 -11.98 11.64
N GLY A 187 14.18 -12.51 12.42
CA GLY A 187 14.90 -13.74 12.12
C GLY A 187 16.09 -13.56 11.18
N LYS A 188 16.57 -12.32 10.96
CA LYS A 188 17.80 -12.10 10.18
C LYS A 188 18.99 -12.74 10.91
N PRO A 189 19.82 -13.53 10.22
CA PRO A 189 20.97 -14.19 10.84
C PRO A 189 22.01 -13.15 11.28
N ASP A 190 22.54 -13.33 12.50
CA ASP A 190 23.61 -12.50 13.08
C ASP A 190 25.02 -13.05 12.77
N PHE A 191 25.11 -14.26 12.19
CA PHE A 191 26.33 -15.02 11.90
C PHE A 191 27.25 -15.32 13.10
N ILE A 192 26.87 -14.91 14.31
CA ILE A 192 27.56 -15.23 15.56
C ILE A 192 26.89 -16.43 16.22
N GLN A 193 25.55 -16.41 16.30
CA GLN A 193 24.73 -17.44 16.92
C GLN A 193 23.86 -18.17 15.90
N GLN A 194 23.42 -17.48 14.84
CA GLN A 194 22.53 -18.02 13.83
C GLN A 194 23.06 -17.73 12.42
N THR A 195 23.38 -18.80 11.68
CA THR A 195 23.88 -18.71 10.29
C THR A 195 22.79 -18.94 9.24
N ASN A 196 21.58 -19.31 9.65
CA ASN A 196 20.48 -19.63 8.75
C ASN A 196 19.24 -18.81 9.10
N GLU A 197 18.69 -18.11 8.12
CA GLU A 197 17.42 -17.39 8.23
C GLU A 197 16.25 -18.37 8.13
N ASP A 198 15.33 -18.30 9.09
CA ASP A 198 14.07 -19.03 8.98
C ASP A 198 13.14 -18.33 7.96
N LEU A 199 13.10 -18.87 6.73
CA LEU A 199 12.25 -18.39 5.65
C LEU A 199 10.81 -18.94 5.71
N SER A 200 10.35 -19.43 6.85
CA SER A 200 8.93 -19.69 7.07
C SER A 200 8.19 -18.38 7.40
N PRO A 201 6.93 -18.22 6.94
CA PRO A 201 6.10 -17.06 7.29
C PRO A 201 5.56 -17.21 8.71
N SER A 202 6.35 -16.80 9.71
CA SER A 202 5.91 -16.82 11.11
C SER A 202 4.78 -15.81 11.37
N SER A 203 3.99 -16.02 12.43
CA SER A 203 2.94 -15.06 12.83
C SER A 203 3.51 -13.67 13.12
N LEU A 204 4.71 -13.63 13.70
CA LEU A 204 5.44 -12.40 13.96
C LEU A 204 5.84 -11.68 12.67
N PHE A 205 6.35 -12.42 11.68
CA PHE A 205 6.63 -11.88 10.35
C PHE A 205 5.37 -11.29 9.70
N MET A 206 4.25 -12.02 9.75
CA MET A 206 2.98 -11.54 9.17
C MET A 206 2.49 -10.26 9.84
N LYS A 207 2.64 -10.13 11.15
CA LYS A 207 2.31 -8.91 11.89
C LYS A 207 3.16 -7.73 11.41
N PHE A 208 4.47 -7.90 11.31
CA PHE A 208 5.36 -6.84 10.83
C PHE A 208 5.13 -6.47 9.37
N LEU A 209 4.79 -7.45 8.52
CA LEU A 209 4.43 -7.20 7.14
C LEU A 209 3.13 -6.37 7.04
N ASP A 210 2.13 -6.64 7.88
CA ASP A 210 0.90 -5.82 7.96
C ASP A 210 1.20 -4.40 8.46
N ASP A 211 2.01 -4.24 9.51
CA ASP A 211 2.44 -2.93 10.03
C ASP A 211 3.23 -2.13 8.98
N ALA A 212 4.14 -2.80 8.25
CA ALA A 212 4.90 -2.21 7.14
C ALA A 212 4.00 -1.79 5.99
N ALA A 213 3.08 -2.68 5.57
CA ALA A 213 2.14 -2.41 4.49
C ALA A 213 1.26 -1.20 4.80
N ARG A 214 0.65 -1.16 6.01
CA ARG A 214 -0.19 -0.02 6.44
C ARG A 214 0.57 1.30 6.39
N GLN A 215 1.79 1.33 6.91
CA GLN A 215 2.58 2.55 6.95
C GLN A 215 3.00 3.01 5.55
N VAL A 216 3.54 2.10 4.73
CA VAL A 216 4.03 2.42 3.37
C VAL A 216 2.88 2.82 2.46
N CYS A 217 1.77 2.08 2.48
CA CYS A 217 0.58 2.42 1.69
C CYS A 217 -0.04 3.74 2.14
N GLY A 218 -0.07 4.04 3.45
CA GLY A 218 -0.50 5.33 3.98
C GLY A 218 0.35 6.48 3.44
N LYS A 219 1.67 6.42 3.67
CA LYS A 219 2.64 7.43 3.17
C LYS A 219 2.51 7.64 1.67
N ARG A 220 2.30 6.57 0.89
CA ARG A 220 2.19 6.69 -0.56
C ARG A 220 0.94 7.46 -0.99
N ILE A 221 -0.20 7.16 -0.37
CA ILE A 221 -1.45 7.87 -0.64
C ILE A 221 -1.28 9.35 -0.32
N ASP A 222 -0.64 9.69 0.80
CA ASP A 222 -0.40 11.09 1.19
C ASP A 222 0.45 11.82 0.14
N ILE A 223 1.51 11.19 -0.37
CA ILE A 223 2.35 11.73 -1.47
C ILE A 223 1.55 11.95 -2.75
N ASP A 224 0.71 10.99 -3.14
CA ASP A 224 -0.09 11.11 -4.37
C ASP A 224 -1.17 12.22 -4.20
N LEU A 225 -1.75 12.37 -3.01
CA LEU A 225 -2.68 13.47 -2.70
C LEU A 225 -1.99 14.85 -2.73
N GLU A 226 -0.79 14.96 -2.14
CA GLU A 226 0.02 16.17 -2.21
C GLU A 226 0.40 16.51 -3.65
N ALA A 227 0.75 15.50 -4.46
CA ALA A 227 1.03 15.69 -5.88
C ALA A 227 -0.20 16.26 -6.61
N ILE A 228 -1.39 15.67 -6.41
CA ILE A 228 -2.64 16.17 -7.02
C ILE A 228 -2.94 17.61 -6.59
N ALA A 229 -2.75 17.94 -5.31
CA ALA A 229 -2.96 19.30 -4.80
C ALA A 229 -2.00 20.31 -5.46
N ASN A 230 -0.75 19.92 -5.68
CA ASN A 230 0.26 20.77 -6.32
C ASN A 230 0.03 20.93 -7.84
N LEU A 231 -0.50 19.92 -8.53
CA LEU A 231 -0.80 20.00 -9.97
C LEU A 231 -1.83 21.07 -10.33
N GLN A 232 -2.68 21.50 -9.38
CA GLN A 232 -3.58 22.62 -9.62
C GLN A 232 -2.86 23.93 -9.88
N THR A 233 -1.56 24.02 -9.56
CA THR A 233 -0.74 25.20 -9.78
C THR A 233 0.12 25.15 -11.05
N ASP A 234 0.36 23.97 -11.64
CA ASP A 234 1.25 23.81 -12.79
C ASP A 234 0.65 22.84 -13.82
N VAL A 235 0.16 23.39 -14.93
CA VAL A 235 -0.75 22.72 -15.88
C VAL A 235 -0.06 21.66 -16.76
N ASP A 236 1.27 21.50 -16.70
CA ASP A 236 2.02 20.76 -17.72
C ASP A 236 2.74 19.48 -17.24
N THR A 237 2.66 19.13 -15.95
CA THR A 237 3.20 17.85 -15.48
C THR A 237 2.08 16.86 -15.21
N LEU A 238 1.87 15.91 -16.14
CA LEU A 238 1.09 14.70 -15.86
C LEU A 238 1.86 13.86 -14.83
N ALA A 239 1.78 14.21 -13.55
CA ALA A 239 2.26 13.35 -12.50
C ALA A 239 1.40 12.09 -12.55
N VAL A 240 2.01 10.98 -12.97
CA VAL A 240 1.38 9.68 -12.99
C VAL A 240 1.15 9.29 -11.53
N SER A 241 -0.08 9.51 -11.04
CA SER A 241 -0.53 8.98 -9.75
C SER A 241 -0.28 7.47 -9.76
N LEU A 242 0.37 6.96 -8.72
CA LEU A 242 0.66 5.53 -8.61
C LEU A 242 -0.64 4.74 -8.46
N TRP A 243 -1.55 5.35 -7.73
CA TRP A 243 -2.89 4.87 -7.46
C TRP A 243 -3.87 5.51 -8.45
N GLY A 244 -5.03 4.89 -8.66
CA GLY A 244 -6.03 5.37 -9.60
C GLY A 244 -6.69 6.69 -9.15
N PRO A 245 -7.95 6.97 -9.53
CA PRO A 245 -8.66 8.17 -9.08
C PRO A 245 -8.75 8.21 -7.55
N LEU A 246 -8.14 9.25 -6.93
CA LEU A 246 -8.07 9.40 -5.48
C LEU A 246 -9.14 10.36 -4.93
N THR A 247 -9.71 11.22 -5.78
CA THR A 247 -10.76 12.15 -5.36
C THR A 247 -12.15 11.55 -5.61
N PRO A 248 -13.16 11.84 -4.75
CA PRO A 248 -14.53 11.40 -4.98
C PRO A 248 -15.06 11.84 -6.35
N GLU A 249 -14.75 13.07 -6.79
CA GLU A 249 -15.21 13.61 -8.07
C GLU A 249 -14.62 12.85 -9.26
N GLU A 250 -13.34 12.48 -9.21
CA GLU A 250 -12.72 11.63 -10.23
C GLU A 250 -13.27 10.21 -10.18
N ASN A 251 -13.55 9.69 -8.98
CA ASN A 251 -14.07 8.35 -8.81
C ASN A 251 -15.51 8.20 -9.29
N ASP A 252 -16.37 9.21 -9.09
CA ASP A 252 -17.73 9.25 -9.64
C ASP A 252 -17.73 9.30 -11.17
N GLN A 253 -16.66 9.84 -11.76
CA GLN A 253 -16.44 9.85 -13.21
C GLN A 253 -15.71 8.61 -13.71
N ALA A 254 -15.09 7.84 -12.81
CA ALA A 254 -14.32 6.67 -13.17
C ALA A 254 -15.26 5.55 -13.63
N THR A 255 -15.07 5.09 -14.86
CA THR A 255 -15.75 3.88 -15.31
C THR A 255 -15.20 2.69 -14.52
N PRO A 256 -16.04 1.66 -14.23
CA PRO A 256 -15.56 0.42 -13.61
C PRO A 256 -14.40 -0.23 -14.38
N GLU A 257 -14.28 0.06 -15.68
CA GLU A 257 -13.17 -0.36 -16.52
C GLU A 257 -11.86 0.34 -16.17
N LEU A 258 -11.87 1.64 -15.86
CA LEU A 258 -10.66 2.36 -15.44
C LEU A 258 -10.12 1.83 -14.10
N ILE A 259 -11.01 1.57 -13.14
CA ILE A 259 -10.64 0.96 -11.85
C ILE A 259 -10.03 -0.42 -12.11
N SER A 260 -10.68 -1.23 -12.95
CA SER A 260 -10.22 -2.56 -13.31
C SER A 260 -8.85 -2.52 -14.01
N GLN A 261 -8.64 -1.58 -14.94
CA GLN A 261 -7.36 -1.35 -15.61
C GLN A 261 -6.26 -0.99 -14.61
N GLN A 262 -6.55 -0.11 -13.65
CA GLN A 262 -5.60 0.26 -12.61
C GLN A 262 -5.25 -0.94 -11.71
N ILE A 263 -6.24 -1.73 -11.29
CA ILE A 263 -6.02 -2.95 -10.51
C ILE A 263 -5.08 -3.90 -11.26
N ARG A 264 -5.24 -4.07 -12.58
CA ARG A 264 -4.33 -4.90 -13.39
C ARG A 264 -2.90 -4.39 -13.35
N VAL A 265 -2.70 -3.07 -13.50
CA VAL A 265 -1.37 -2.44 -13.42
C VAL A 265 -0.74 -2.68 -12.06
N LEU A 266 -1.52 -2.55 -10.98
CA LEU A 266 -1.04 -2.79 -9.62
C LEU A 266 -0.71 -4.27 -9.37
N VAL A 267 -1.56 -5.20 -9.81
CA VAL A 267 -1.27 -6.64 -9.67
C VAL A 267 -0.02 -7.03 -10.47
N LEU A 268 0.15 -6.49 -11.68
CA LEU A 268 1.37 -6.68 -12.45
C LEU A 268 2.59 -6.11 -11.72
N ARG A 269 2.46 -4.93 -11.12
CA ARG A 269 3.56 -4.28 -10.39
C ARG A 269 3.96 -5.04 -9.13
N PHE A 270 2.99 -5.48 -8.33
CA PHE A 270 3.25 -6.11 -7.03
C PHE A 270 3.54 -7.59 -7.17
N HIS A 271 2.76 -8.32 -7.97
CA HIS A 271 2.86 -9.78 -8.06
C HIS A 271 3.56 -10.26 -9.33
N SER A 272 3.98 -9.35 -10.22
CA SER A 272 4.55 -9.71 -11.54
C SER A 272 3.62 -10.60 -12.38
N HIS A 273 2.31 -10.53 -12.12
CA HIS A 273 1.29 -11.37 -12.77
C HIS A 273 0.40 -10.51 -13.67
N THR A 274 0.28 -10.91 -14.94
CA THR A 274 -0.67 -10.30 -15.88
C THR A 274 -2.07 -10.90 -15.66
N LEU A 275 -3.06 -10.04 -15.43
CA LEU A 275 -4.46 -10.46 -15.42
C LEU A 275 -5.04 -10.37 -16.85
N PRO A 276 -5.81 -11.39 -17.32
CA PRO A 276 -6.33 -11.43 -18.68
C PRO A 276 -7.40 -10.37 -18.92
N GLU A 277 -7.39 -9.72 -20.08
CA GLU A 277 -8.42 -8.72 -20.45
C GLU A 277 -9.84 -9.27 -20.24
N GLY A 278 -10.75 -8.42 -19.75
CA GLY A 278 -12.10 -8.81 -19.34
C GLY A 278 -12.20 -9.38 -17.92
N GLU A 279 -13.37 -9.93 -17.59
CA GLU A 279 -13.64 -10.46 -16.24
C GLU A 279 -12.83 -11.73 -15.96
N SER A 280 -12.24 -11.80 -14.77
CA SER A 280 -11.57 -13.00 -14.28
C SER A 280 -11.81 -13.15 -12.77
N PRO A 281 -11.82 -14.37 -12.21
CA PRO A 281 -12.02 -14.58 -10.77
C PRO A 281 -11.01 -13.80 -9.91
N ARG A 282 -9.75 -13.70 -10.36
CA ARG A 282 -8.70 -12.96 -9.66
C ARG A 282 -8.92 -11.45 -9.71
N LEU A 283 -9.38 -10.90 -10.84
CA LEU A 283 -9.74 -9.48 -10.92
C LEU A 283 -10.96 -9.17 -10.06
N ALA A 284 -11.98 -10.02 -10.09
CA ALA A 284 -13.20 -9.86 -9.29
C ALA A 284 -12.89 -9.80 -7.79
N TYR A 285 -11.95 -10.63 -7.31
CA TYR A 285 -11.49 -10.59 -5.92
C TYR A 285 -10.89 -9.23 -5.52
N TRP A 286 -9.96 -8.69 -6.31
CA TRP A 286 -9.33 -7.40 -6.02
C TRP A 286 -10.30 -6.23 -6.15
N ARG A 287 -11.22 -6.30 -7.12
CA ARG A 287 -12.30 -5.31 -7.28
C ARG A 287 -13.23 -5.32 -6.07
N TRP A 288 -13.65 -6.50 -5.61
CA TRP A 288 -14.48 -6.63 -4.43
C TRP A 288 -13.82 -6.03 -3.17
N LEU A 289 -12.52 -6.27 -2.98
CA LEU A 289 -11.77 -5.67 -1.86
C LEU A 289 -11.78 -4.14 -1.94
N PHE A 290 -11.53 -3.57 -3.13
CA PHE A 290 -11.56 -2.13 -3.35
C PHE A 290 -12.96 -1.54 -3.09
N GLU A 291 -14.01 -2.15 -3.65
CA GLU A 291 -15.39 -1.67 -3.54
C GLU A 291 -15.88 -1.74 -2.09
N THR A 292 -15.63 -2.85 -1.40
CA THR A 292 -16.04 -3.04 0.00
C THR A 292 -15.39 -2.03 0.91
N ALA A 293 -14.08 -1.78 0.75
CA ALA A 293 -13.37 -0.80 1.56
C ALA A 293 -13.77 0.64 1.22
N SER A 294 -14.06 0.95 -0.04
CA SER A 294 -14.55 2.28 -0.45
C SER A 294 -15.96 2.56 0.06
N LEU A 295 -16.80 1.53 0.19
CA LEU A 295 -18.19 1.66 0.64
C LEU A 295 -18.30 2.09 2.10
N VAL A 296 -17.36 1.66 2.96
CA VAL A 296 -17.40 1.97 4.40
C VAL A 296 -17.33 3.47 4.67
N ASP A 297 -16.44 4.17 3.97
CA ASP A 297 -16.19 5.61 4.18
C ASP A 297 -16.72 6.50 3.04
N HIS A 298 -17.36 5.90 2.03
CA HIS A 298 -17.70 6.55 0.75
C HIS A 298 -16.51 7.31 0.14
N ASN A 299 -15.30 6.76 0.29
CA ASN A 299 -14.06 7.40 -0.13
C ASN A 299 -13.17 6.40 -0.89
N PRO A 300 -12.80 6.68 -2.15
CA PRO A 300 -11.92 5.79 -2.92
C PRO A 300 -10.54 5.60 -2.28
N ILE A 301 -10.09 6.55 -1.44
CA ILE A 301 -8.82 6.44 -0.70
C ILE A 301 -8.79 5.19 0.17
N SER A 302 -9.90 4.87 0.86
CA SER A 302 -10.00 3.67 1.69
C SER A 302 -9.91 2.40 0.84
N GLY A 303 -10.52 2.40 -0.36
CA GLY A 303 -10.38 1.33 -1.35
C GLY A 303 -8.94 1.11 -1.81
N TRP A 304 -8.26 2.17 -2.26
CA TRP A 304 -6.88 2.07 -2.72
C TRP A 304 -5.91 1.68 -1.61
N ARG A 305 -6.13 2.18 -0.38
CA ARG A 305 -5.35 1.80 0.79
C ARG A 305 -5.50 0.31 1.09
N ALA A 306 -6.74 -0.19 1.13
CA ALA A 306 -7.02 -1.60 1.37
C ALA A 306 -6.40 -2.49 0.28
N LEU A 307 -6.51 -2.09 -0.99
CA LEU A 307 -5.90 -2.81 -2.11
C LEU A 307 -4.37 -2.85 -1.98
N CYS A 308 -3.72 -1.73 -1.69
CA CYS A 308 -2.26 -1.69 -1.50
C CYS A 308 -1.81 -2.61 -0.36
N ILE A 309 -2.49 -2.56 0.79
CA ILE A 309 -2.18 -3.44 1.93
C ILE A 309 -2.38 -4.91 1.53
N GLY A 310 -3.50 -5.23 0.87
CA GLY A 310 -3.81 -6.57 0.40
C GLY A 310 -2.77 -7.09 -0.59
N LEU A 311 -2.27 -6.25 -1.50
CA LEU A 311 -1.24 -6.64 -2.46
C LEU A 311 0.10 -6.96 -1.78
N ILE A 312 0.54 -6.18 -0.79
CA ILE A 312 1.80 -6.43 -0.05
C ILE A 312 1.69 -7.66 0.86
N THR A 313 0.54 -7.84 1.51
CA THR A 313 0.32 -8.94 2.47
C THR A 313 -0.08 -10.25 1.80
N HIS A 314 -0.31 -10.26 0.48
CA HIS A 314 -0.63 -11.47 -0.27
C HIS A 314 0.61 -12.38 -0.40
N PRO A 315 0.47 -13.71 -0.29
CA PRO A 315 1.60 -14.65 -0.44
C PRO A 315 2.38 -14.50 -1.75
N ASP A 316 1.71 -14.18 -2.86
CA ASP A 316 2.37 -13.96 -4.16
C ASP A 316 3.34 -12.76 -4.17
N PHE A 317 3.31 -11.87 -3.17
CA PHE A 317 4.26 -10.76 -3.05
C PHE A 317 5.54 -11.17 -2.31
N TYR A 318 5.39 -11.85 -1.17
CA TYR A 318 6.52 -12.12 -0.27
C TYR A 318 7.02 -13.56 -0.33
N SER A 319 6.44 -14.46 -1.12
CA SER A 319 6.85 -15.87 -1.21
C SER A 319 7.29 -16.32 -2.61
N TYR A 320 8.14 -17.36 -2.65
CA TYR A 320 8.63 -18.04 -3.86
C TYR A 320 8.71 -19.55 -3.66
#